data_AF-A0A822EEX0-F1
#
_entry.id   AF-A0A822EEX0-F1
#
_cell.length_a   1.000
_cell.length_b   1.000
_cell.length_c   1.000
_cell.angle_alpha   90.00
_cell.angle_beta   90.00
_cell.angle_gamma   90.00
#
_symmetry.space_group_name_H-M   'P 1'
#
loop_
_entity.id
_entity.type
_entity.pdbx_description
1 polymer ?
#
loop_
_entity_poly.entity_id
_entity_poly.type
_entity_poly.pdbx_seq_one_letter_code
_entity_poly.pdbx_strand_id
1 'polypeptide(L)'
;MPNGLPEDIENGQITSNQEIKARTRYLYEKYGYDIIEAHYCVSAFQWATKEGVLVEENVRGVRFDIHDVYISDAIHRDAGQIIPTMRRVLYGSMLTASSRLVEPIYLYEIQ
;
A
#
# COMPACT_ATOMS: atom_id res chain seq x y z
N MET A 1 2.03 -8.98 -12.32
CA MET A 1 0.95 -9.65 -11.56
C MET A 1 0.86 -11.09 -12.04
N PRO A 2 0.63 -12.08 -11.16
CA PRO A 2 0.31 -13.44 -11.55
C PRO A 2 -0.91 -13.49 -12.47
N ASN A 3 -0.94 -14.43 -13.42
CA ASN A 3 -2.06 -14.61 -14.34
C ASN A 3 -3.35 -14.91 -13.55
N GLY A 4 -4.45 -14.21 -13.85
CA GLY A 4 -5.75 -14.33 -13.15
C GLY A 4 -5.96 -13.37 -11.98
N LEU A 5 -4.90 -12.77 -11.42
CA LEU A 5 -5.05 -11.78 -10.35
C LEU A 5 -5.85 -10.52 -10.79
N PRO A 6 -5.64 -9.96 -12.01
CA PRO A 6 -6.45 -8.83 -12.47
C PRO A 6 -7.94 -9.19 -12.60
N GLU A 7 -8.26 -10.39 -13.08
CA GLU A 7 -9.63 -10.87 -13.24
C GLU A 7 -10.32 -11.04 -11.89
N ASP A 8 -9.63 -11.55 -10.87
CA ASP A 8 -10.17 -11.67 -9.51
C ASP A 8 -10.42 -10.32 -8.83
N ILE A 9 -9.61 -9.30 -9.14
CA ILE A 9 -9.80 -7.93 -8.65
C ILE A 9 -11.05 -7.33 -9.32
N GLU A 10 -11.18 -7.47 -10.64
CA GLU A 10 -12.35 -6.98 -11.39
C GLU A 10 -13.65 -7.69 -10.99
N ASN A 11 -13.58 -8.99 -10.71
CA ASN A 11 -14.71 -9.78 -10.20
C ASN A 11 -15.02 -9.51 -8.70
N GLY A 12 -14.28 -8.62 -8.05
CA GLY A 12 -14.51 -8.22 -6.65
C GLY A 12 -14.14 -9.28 -5.60
N GLN A 13 -13.41 -10.33 -5.99
CA GLN A 13 -12.94 -11.35 -5.04
C GLN A 13 -11.85 -10.80 -4.13
N ILE A 14 -11.01 -9.90 -4.64
CA ILE A 14 -9.99 -9.18 -3.87
C ILE A 14 -10.37 -7.71 -3.84
N THR A 15 -10.75 -7.21 -2.66
CA THR A 15 -11.08 -5.78 -2.48
C THR A 15 -10.31 -5.14 -1.33
N SER A 16 -10.10 -3.83 -1.44
CA SER A 16 -9.41 -3.05 -0.40
C SER A 16 -10.15 -3.04 0.94
N ASN A 17 -11.49 -3.21 0.91
CA ASN A 17 -12.37 -3.14 2.07
C ASN A 17 -12.48 -4.47 2.86
N GLN A 18 -11.98 -5.58 2.32
CA GLN A 18 -11.96 -6.85 3.04
C GLN A 18 -11.00 -6.81 4.23
N GLU A 19 -11.29 -7.63 5.24
CA GLU A 19 -10.38 -7.84 6.37
C GLU A 19 -9.02 -8.31 5.85
N ILE A 20 -7.95 -7.68 6.34
CA ILE A 20 -6.57 -7.93 5.91
C ILE A 20 -6.22 -9.41 6.04
N LYS A 21 -6.61 -10.08 7.14
CA LYS A 21 -6.33 -11.51 7.34
C LYS A 21 -6.99 -12.40 6.30
N ALA A 22 -8.24 -12.13 5.94
CA ALA A 22 -8.98 -12.89 4.95
C ALA A 22 -8.39 -12.69 3.55
N ARG A 23 -8.07 -11.45 3.19
CA ARG A 23 -7.45 -11.11 1.90
C ARG A 23 -6.05 -11.71 1.77
N THR A 24 -5.23 -11.60 2.81
CA THR A 24 -3.88 -12.16 2.81
C THR A 24 -3.91 -13.69 2.73
N ARG A 25 -4.87 -14.35 3.39
CA ARG A 25 -5.07 -15.81 3.26
C ARG A 25 -5.43 -16.21 1.84
N TYR A 26 -6.36 -15.50 1.20
CA TYR A 26 -6.75 -15.75 -0.19
C TYR A 26 -5.56 -15.61 -1.16
N LEU A 27 -4.75 -14.57 -0.98
CA LEU A 27 -3.55 -14.33 -1.78
C LEU A 27 -2.49 -15.41 -1.56
N TYR A 28 -2.34 -15.92 -0.34
CA TYR A 28 -1.45 -17.04 -0.05
C TYR A 28 -1.93 -18.35 -0.68
N GLU A 29 -3.19 -18.70 -0.46
CA GLU A 29 -3.74 -19.99 -0.91
C GLU A 29 -3.83 -20.09 -2.43
N LYS A 30 -4.23 -19.00 -3.12
CA LYS A 30 -4.46 -19.03 -4.58
C LYS A 30 -3.23 -18.65 -5.41
N TYR A 31 -2.37 -17.78 -4.88
CA TYR A 31 -1.25 -17.18 -5.63
C TYR A 31 0.12 -17.41 -4.98
N GLY A 32 0.19 -18.09 -3.83
CA GLY A 32 1.44 -18.37 -3.13
C GLY A 32 2.11 -17.14 -2.53
N TYR A 33 1.39 -16.02 -2.35
CA TYR A 33 1.95 -14.84 -1.70
C TYR A 33 2.23 -15.11 -0.23
N ASP A 34 3.45 -14.84 0.23
CA ASP A 34 3.79 -14.97 1.65
C ASP A 34 2.89 -14.07 2.51
N ILE A 35 2.22 -14.70 3.49
CA ILE A 35 1.24 -14.06 4.36
C ILE A 35 1.89 -12.95 5.19
N ILE A 36 3.11 -13.18 5.66
CA ILE A 36 3.77 -12.35 6.65
C ILE A 36 4.36 -11.11 5.97
N GLU A 37 5.00 -11.31 4.82
CA GLU A 37 5.64 -10.22 4.06
C GLU A 37 4.60 -9.24 3.49
N ALA A 38 3.53 -9.76 2.90
CA ALA A 38 2.44 -8.94 2.37
C ALA A 38 1.78 -8.12 3.49
N HIS A 39 1.64 -8.70 4.69
CA HIS A 39 1.07 -8.02 5.85
C HIS A 39 1.92 -6.81 6.26
N TYR A 40 3.25 -6.95 6.38
CA TYR A 40 4.13 -5.84 6.77
C TYR A 40 4.15 -4.71 5.74
N CYS A 41 4.16 -5.04 4.44
CA CYS A 41 4.08 -4.05 3.37
C CYS A 41 2.78 -3.26 3.42
N VAL A 42 1.65 -3.93 3.67
CA VAL A 42 0.34 -3.26 3.82
C VAL A 42 0.30 -2.38 5.06
N SER A 43 0.83 -2.83 6.20
CA SER A 43 0.91 -2.01 7.41
C SER A 43 1.77 -0.77 7.20
N ALA A 44 2.92 -0.92 6.54
CA ALA A 44 3.80 0.20 6.20
C ALA A 44 3.11 1.19 5.24
N PHE A 45 2.39 0.67 4.24
CA PHE A 45 1.61 1.47 3.30
C PHE A 45 0.53 2.29 3.99
N GLN A 46 -0.29 1.66 4.83
CA GLN A 46 -1.35 2.35 5.57
C GLN A 46 -0.79 3.45 6.47
N TRP A 47 0.33 3.19 7.15
CA TRP A 47 1.02 4.20 7.94
C TRP A 47 1.51 5.34 7.05
N ALA A 48 2.25 5.04 5.99
CA ALA A 48 2.80 6.03 5.07
C ALA A 48 1.73 6.92 4.44
N THR A 49 0.56 6.38 4.08
CA THR A 49 -0.52 7.15 3.47
C THR A 49 -1.30 7.98 4.48
N LYS A 50 -1.27 7.62 5.76
CA LYS A 50 -1.98 8.36 6.81
C LYS A 50 -1.24 9.64 7.22
N GLU A 51 0.09 9.57 7.30
CA GLU A 51 0.95 10.73 7.60
C GLU A 51 1.40 11.43 6.32
N GLY A 52 1.69 10.74 5.23
CA GLY A 52 2.29 11.38 4.06
C GLY A 52 3.66 12.01 4.34
N VAL A 53 4.32 12.51 3.29
CA VAL A 53 5.72 12.94 3.37
C VAL A 53 5.92 14.45 3.54
N LEU A 54 4.94 15.27 3.15
CA LEU A 54 5.11 16.73 3.11
C LEU A 54 4.80 17.39 4.46
N VAL A 55 3.65 17.07 5.05
CA VAL A 55 3.09 17.82 6.19
C VAL A 55 2.35 16.93 7.20
N GLU A 56 2.66 15.63 7.26
CA GLU A 56 2.02 14.69 8.20
C GLU A 56 0.47 14.59 8.05
N GLU A 57 -0.03 14.84 6.82
CA GLU A 57 -1.44 14.74 6.44
C GLU A 57 -1.75 13.56 5.49
N ASN A 58 -3.03 13.17 5.49
CA ASN A 58 -3.49 12.02 4.71
C ASN A 58 -3.31 12.19 3.20
N VAL A 59 -2.59 11.24 2.59
CA VAL A 59 -2.27 11.20 1.16
C VAL A 59 -3.52 10.90 0.33
N ARG A 60 -3.70 11.62 -0.78
CA ARG A 60 -4.82 11.45 -1.72
C ARG A 60 -4.34 11.45 -3.17
N GLY A 61 -4.99 10.65 -4.02
CA GLY A 61 -4.75 10.64 -5.46
C GLY A 61 -3.41 10.05 -5.91
N VAL A 62 -2.78 9.22 -5.07
CA VAL A 62 -1.48 8.58 -5.37
C VAL A 62 -1.65 7.09 -5.57
N ARG A 63 -1.05 6.56 -6.64
CA ARG A 63 -0.92 5.12 -6.92
C ARG A 63 0.53 4.71 -6.72
N PHE A 64 0.73 3.63 -5.96
CA PHE A 64 2.05 3.03 -5.75
C PHE A 64 2.13 1.72 -6.50
N ASP A 65 3.10 1.63 -7.40
CA ASP A 65 3.40 0.40 -8.12
C ASP A 65 4.71 -0.19 -7.57
N ILE A 66 4.64 -1.43 -7.10
CA ILE A 66 5.82 -2.18 -6.66
C ILE A 66 6.43 -2.85 -7.88
N HIS A 67 7.63 -2.42 -8.27
CA HIS A 67 8.32 -2.96 -9.45
C HIS A 67 9.13 -4.21 -9.15
N ASP A 68 9.93 -4.17 -8.09
CA ASP A 68 10.79 -5.28 -7.68
C ASP A 68 11.02 -5.24 -6.18
N VAL A 69 11.19 -6.42 -5.58
CA VAL A 69 11.39 -6.61 -4.15
C VAL A 69 12.36 -7.77 -3.95
N TYR A 70 13.53 -7.46 -3.40
CA TYR A 70 14.50 -8.47 -2.98
C TYR A 70 14.55 -8.52 -1.45
N ILE A 71 14.31 -9.70 -0.89
CA ILE A 71 14.32 -9.94 0.55
C ILE A 71 15.33 -11.05 0.84
N SER A 72 16.21 -10.83 1.83
CA SER A 72 17.24 -11.81 2.21
C SER A 72 16.67 -12.97 3.06
N ASP A 73 17.54 -13.75 3.70
CA ASP A 73 17.19 -14.93 4.48
C ASP A 73 16.09 -14.67 5.53
N ALA A 74 15.34 -15.72 5.88
CA ALA A 74 14.14 -15.67 6.73
C ALA A 74 14.30 -14.89 8.06
N ILE A 75 15.50 -14.86 8.63
CA ILE A 75 15.80 -14.17 9.90
C ILE A 75 15.74 -12.63 9.75
N HIS A 76 15.92 -12.10 8.54
CA HIS A 76 15.90 -10.66 8.26
C HIS A 76 14.52 -10.17 7.78
N ARG A 77 13.50 -11.03 7.79
CA ARG A 77 12.13 -10.71 7.33
C ARG A 77 11.22 -10.27 8.47
N ASP A 78 11.80 -9.57 9.45
CA ASP A 78 11.07 -9.09 10.62
C ASP A 78 10.33 -7.78 10.33
N ALA A 79 9.22 -7.56 11.05
CA ALA A 79 8.42 -6.34 10.99
C ALA A 79 9.28 -5.09 11.20
N GLY A 80 10.24 -5.14 12.14
CA GLY A 80 11.13 -4.04 12.47
C GLY A 80 12.12 -3.67 11.36
N GLN A 81 12.33 -4.52 10.37
CA GLN A 81 13.18 -4.25 9.21
C GLN A 81 12.36 -3.85 7.98
N ILE A 82 11.29 -4.61 7.69
CA ILE A 82 10.48 -4.40 6.49
C ILE A 82 9.67 -3.11 6.57
N ILE A 83 8.97 -2.85 7.69
CA ILE A 83 8.08 -1.70 7.82
C ILE A 83 8.82 -0.36 7.64
N PRO A 84 9.93 -0.06 8.35
CA PRO A 84 10.61 1.20 8.17
C PRO A 84 11.27 1.31 6.79
N THR A 85 11.74 0.20 6.21
CA THR A 85 12.35 0.19 4.88
C THR A 85 11.31 0.52 3.80
N MET A 86 10.16 -0.14 3.84
CA MET A 86 9.08 0.11 2.89
C MET A 86 8.53 1.53 3.04
N ARG A 87 8.39 2.04 4.27
CA ARG A 87 7.93 3.42 4.51
C ARG A 87 8.87 4.46 3.89
N ARG A 88 10.19 4.26 4.02
CA ARG A 88 11.20 5.13 3.38
C ARG A 88 11.11 5.10 1.86
N VAL A 89 10.88 3.93 1.26
CA VAL A 89 10.71 3.80 -0.19
C VAL A 89 9.45 4.53 -0.66
N LEU A 90 8.33 4.42 0.06
CA LEU A 90 7.10 5.15 -0.26
C LEU A 90 7.29 6.67 -0.17
N TYR A 91 7.98 7.17 0.85
CA TYR A 91 8.28 8.59 0.98
C TYR A 91 9.24 9.08 -0.12
N GLY A 92 10.26 8.28 -0.46
CA GLY A 92 11.16 8.58 -1.57
C GLY A 92 10.43 8.65 -2.92
N SER A 93 9.51 7.72 -3.18
CA SER A 93 8.72 7.73 -4.42
C SER A 93 7.72 8.89 -4.46
N MET A 94 7.12 9.27 -3.33
CA MET A 94 6.28 10.47 -3.25
C MET A 94 7.05 11.76 -3.53
N LEU A 95 8.27 11.90 -3.01
CA LEU A 95 9.10 13.10 -3.20
C LEU A 95 9.70 13.21 -4.61
N THR A 96 9.97 12.07 -5.23
CA THR A 96 10.42 12.02 -6.63
C THR A 96 9.25 12.16 -7.60
N ALA A 97 8.05 11.74 -7.20
CA ALA A 97 6.83 12.17 -7.83
C ALA A 97 6.63 13.68 -7.59
N SER A 98 5.95 14.38 -8.50
CA SER A 98 5.64 15.81 -8.33
C SER A 98 4.57 16.02 -7.26
N SER A 99 4.93 15.84 -5.98
CA SER A 99 4.03 15.95 -4.82
C SER A 99 3.45 17.36 -4.69
N ARG A 100 2.16 17.46 -4.37
CA ARG A 100 1.44 18.74 -4.22
C ARG A 100 0.46 18.67 -3.05
N LEU A 101 0.20 19.83 -2.44
CA LEU A 101 -0.87 19.98 -1.46
C LEU A 101 -2.22 20.07 -2.18
N VAL A 102 -3.27 19.60 -1.50
CA VAL A 102 -4.64 19.63 -2.00
C VAL A 102 -5.49 20.40 -1.01
N GLU A 103 -6.02 21.55 -1.44
CA GLU A 103 -6.90 22.37 -0.61
C GLU A 103 -8.35 21.88 -0.70
N PRO A 104 -9.10 21.81 0.41
CA PRO A 104 -10.52 21.54 0.39
C PRO A 104 -11.29 22.78 -0.11
N ILE A 105 -12.12 22.59 -1.15
CA ILE A 105 -12.98 23.64 -1.70
C ILE A 105 -14.40 23.42 -1.19
N TYR A 106 -14.99 24.46 -0.59
CA TYR A 106 -16.39 24.46 -0.17
C TYR A 106 -17.26 25.08 -1.26
N LEU A 107 -18.30 24.35 -1.69
CA LEU A 107 -19.34 24.88 -2.55
C LEU A 107 -20.42 25.53 -1.68
N TYR A 108 -20.69 26.82 -1.90
CA TYR A 108 -21.81 27.52 -1.28
C TYR A 108 -22.83 27.92 -2.34
N GLU A 109 -24.10 27.87 -1.98
CA GLU A 109 -25.23 28.33 -2.80
C GLU A 109 -25.82 29.59 -2.16
N ILE A 110 -25.90 30.68 -2.92
CA ILE A 110 -26.53 31.93 -2.49
C ILE A 110 -27.97 31.95 -3.03
N GLN A 111 -28.93 32.22 -2.16
CA GLN A 111 -30.35 32.44 -2.50
C GLN A 111 -30.66 33.92 -2.71
#